data_AF-A0A8J7BLV2-F1
#
_entry.id   AF-A0A8J7BLV2-F1
#
_cell.length_a   1.000
_cell.length_b   1.000
_cell.length_c   1.000
_cell.angle_alpha   90.00
_cell.angle_beta   90.00
_cell.angle_gamma   90.00
#
_symmetry.space_group_name_H-M   'P 1'
#
loop_
_entity.id
_entity.type
_entity.pdbx_description
1 polymer ?
#
loop_
_entity_poly.entity_id
_entity_poly.type
_entity_poly.pdbx_seq_one_letter_code
_entity_poly.pdbx_strand_id
1 'polypeptide(L)'
;MARLWMTVVFGLALVSLTACQLQEALPEAQPSEPSTAAETPATAAPDAPGEDFDKLVIPGERVGPVTAQTSRADLASFYGETALSDRPISLGEGTTELGTVVNVGTDQQFAVVWADDAQSRPRLIKDFGQAWQTPEGLGVGAPYAEVQAVLGDFDLYGFAWDYGGTIVLEDTALAQYDDILWLRLAPSDAAIAAHLEAYEATMGDEIFASSDPNLTVLEPSVYEMVVSFDVAP
;
A
#
# COMPACT_ATOMS: atom_id res chain seq x y z
N MET A 1 62.60 6.25 -13.76
CA MET A 1 62.98 4.86 -13.43
C MET A 1 61.84 4.19 -12.69
N ALA A 2 61.76 2.86 -12.79
CA ALA A 2 60.80 1.95 -12.15
C ALA A 2 59.43 1.80 -12.83
N ARG A 3 59.39 0.86 -13.78
CA ARG A 3 58.19 0.11 -14.18
C ARG A 3 57.92 -0.93 -13.09
N LEU A 4 56.68 -1.01 -12.59
CA LEU A 4 56.24 -2.15 -11.77
C LEU A 4 55.08 -2.83 -12.52
N TRP A 5 55.36 -4.04 -12.99
CA TRP A 5 54.39 -4.91 -13.65
C TRP A 5 53.79 -5.81 -12.57
N MET A 6 52.49 -5.73 -12.35
CA MET A 6 51.77 -6.65 -11.46
C MET A 6 50.93 -7.57 -12.33
N THR A 7 51.50 -8.74 -12.61
CA THR A 7 50.84 -9.84 -13.32
C THR A 7 49.88 -10.51 -12.34
N VAL A 8 48.57 -10.33 -12.53
CA VAL A 8 47.55 -11.10 -11.82
C VAL A 8 47.25 -12.36 -12.63
N VAL A 9 47.55 -13.50 -12.04
CA VAL A 9 47.27 -14.84 -12.57
C VAL A 9 45.78 -15.13 -12.40
N PHE A 10 45.03 -15.12 -13.50
CA PHE A 10 43.64 -15.57 -13.55
C PHE A 10 43.61 -17.10 -13.52
N GLY A 11 43.25 -17.68 -12.38
CA GLY A 11 42.96 -19.11 -12.23
C GLY A 11 41.61 -19.43 -12.85
N LEU A 12 41.64 -19.94 -14.08
CA LEU A 12 40.49 -20.43 -14.84
C LEU A 12 40.13 -21.84 -14.33
N ALA A 13 39.14 -21.97 -13.45
CA ALA A 13 38.59 -23.26 -13.06
C ALA A 13 37.52 -23.68 -14.08
N LEU A 14 37.90 -24.57 -14.99
CA LEU A 14 37.03 -25.32 -15.89
C LEU A 14 36.10 -26.22 -15.06
N VAL A 15 34.80 -25.94 -15.06
CA VAL A 15 33.77 -26.88 -14.58
C VAL A 15 33.32 -27.71 -15.78
N SER A 16 33.64 -29.00 -15.74
CA SER A 16 33.29 -29.98 -16.77
C SER A 16 31.78 -30.21 -16.81
N LEU A 17 31.17 -29.90 -17.96
CA LEU A 17 29.83 -30.36 -18.33
C LEU A 17 29.88 -31.86 -18.65
N THR A 18 29.37 -32.68 -17.74
CA THR A 18 29.09 -34.10 -18.03
C THR A 18 27.67 -34.20 -18.56
N ALA A 19 27.54 -34.10 -19.88
CA ALA A 19 26.31 -34.46 -20.58
C ALA A 19 26.23 -35.98 -20.68
N CYS A 20 25.35 -36.61 -19.90
CA CYS A 20 24.95 -38.00 -20.15
C CYS A 20 23.96 -38.01 -21.32
N GLN A 21 24.41 -38.56 -22.44
CA GLN A 21 23.58 -38.92 -23.57
C GLN A 21 22.70 -40.13 -23.26
N LEU A 22 21.42 -39.96 -23.59
CA LEU A 22 20.58 -40.80 -24.43
C LEU A 22 20.52 -42.32 -24.22
N GLN A 23 19.26 -42.76 -24.20
CA GLN A 23 18.72 -44.05 -24.61
C GLN A 23 18.78 -45.15 -23.53
N GLU A 24 17.61 -45.58 -23.05
CA GLU A 24 17.09 -46.93 -23.25
C GLU A 24 15.60 -47.02 -22.89
N ALA A 25 14.85 -47.66 -23.80
CA ALA A 25 13.65 -48.46 -23.61
C ALA A 25 12.43 -47.89 -22.86
N LEU A 26 11.39 -47.60 -23.65
CA LEU A 26 9.99 -47.60 -23.23
C LEU A 26 9.61 -48.98 -22.64
N PRO A 27 9.07 -49.04 -21.41
CA PRO A 27 8.38 -50.23 -20.93
C PRO A 27 6.93 -50.23 -21.43
N GLU A 28 6.52 -51.37 -22.00
CA GLU A 28 5.16 -51.73 -22.34
C GLU A 28 4.18 -51.43 -21.19
N ALA A 29 3.08 -50.75 -21.52
CA ALA A 29 1.97 -50.51 -20.63
C ALA A 29 1.31 -51.84 -20.25
N GLN A 30 1.43 -52.25 -18.99
CA GLN A 30 0.57 -53.28 -18.41
C GLN A 30 -0.70 -52.65 -17.82
N PRO A 31 -1.90 -53.20 -18.09
CA PRO A 31 -3.13 -52.69 -17.50
C PRO A 31 -3.15 -53.02 -16.01
N SER A 32 -3.01 -51.98 -15.18
CA SER A 32 -3.22 -52.11 -13.73
C SER A 32 -4.70 -51.88 -13.45
N GLU A 33 -5.35 -52.90 -12.91
CA GLU A 33 -6.73 -52.85 -12.44
C GLU A 33 -6.89 -51.78 -11.33
N PRO A 34 -8.08 -51.16 -11.21
CA PRO A 34 -8.29 -50.07 -10.25
C PRO A 34 -8.26 -50.61 -8.82
N SER A 35 -7.18 -50.28 -8.10
CA SER A 35 -7.15 -50.33 -6.64
C SER A 35 -8.02 -49.18 -6.13
N THR A 36 -9.25 -49.50 -5.70
CA THR A 36 -10.12 -48.59 -4.95
C THR A 36 -9.49 -48.31 -3.60
N ALA A 37 -8.51 -47.40 -3.58
CA ALA A 37 -8.15 -46.68 -2.37
C ALA A 37 -9.34 -45.78 -2.03
N ALA A 38 -9.94 -46.02 -0.87
CA ALA A 38 -10.93 -45.12 -0.31
C ALA A 38 -10.30 -43.72 -0.20
N GLU A 39 -10.75 -42.80 -1.05
CA GLU A 39 -10.50 -41.38 -0.90
C GLU A 39 -11.06 -40.98 0.45
N THR A 40 -10.14 -40.77 1.40
CA THR A 40 -10.44 -39.97 2.58
C THR A 40 -10.93 -38.63 2.04
N PRO A 41 -12.09 -38.11 2.47
CA PRO A 41 -12.52 -36.80 2.04
C PRO A 41 -11.39 -35.82 2.36
N ALA A 42 -10.80 -35.23 1.33
CA ALA A 42 -9.96 -34.06 1.50
C ALA A 42 -10.84 -33.07 2.25
N THR A 43 -10.51 -32.87 3.53
CA THR A 43 -11.05 -31.76 4.30
C THR A 43 -10.69 -30.54 3.47
N ALA A 44 -11.68 -29.93 2.83
CA ALA A 44 -11.54 -28.63 2.21
C ALA A 44 -10.87 -27.75 3.26
N ALA A 45 -9.72 -27.16 2.90
CA ALA A 45 -9.20 -26.07 3.69
C ALA A 45 -10.36 -25.08 3.89
N PRO A 46 -10.60 -24.58 5.11
CA PRO A 46 -11.61 -23.56 5.31
C PRO A 46 -11.31 -22.43 4.31
N ASP A 47 -12.34 -21.99 3.59
CA ASP A 47 -12.26 -20.81 2.75
C ASP A 47 -11.56 -19.72 3.57
N ALA A 48 -10.47 -19.17 3.03
CA ALA A 48 -9.78 -18.07 3.69
C ALA A 48 -10.83 -16.97 3.95
N PRO A 49 -10.93 -16.41 5.18
CA PRO A 49 -11.85 -15.30 5.44
C PRO A 49 -11.38 -14.14 4.56
N GLY A 50 -12.05 -13.87 3.43
CA GLY A 50 -11.41 -13.01 2.43
C GLY A 50 -12.22 -12.51 1.24
N GLU A 51 -13.47 -12.91 1.01
CA GLU A 51 -14.02 -12.67 -0.34
C GLU A 51 -14.98 -11.48 -0.51
N ASP A 52 -15.51 -10.85 0.53
CA ASP A 52 -16.26 -9.59 0.35
C ASP A 52 -16.45 -8.83 1.67
N PHE A 53 -15.48 -8.00 2.03
CA PHE A 53 -15.63 -7.07 3.15
C PHE A 53 -15.96 -5.68 2.63
N ASP A 54 -16.76 -4.94 3.39
CA ASP A 54 -17.02 -3.53 3.12
C ASP A 54 -15.71 -2.74 3.15
N LYS A 55 -15.37 -2.13 2.01
CA LYS A 55 -14.15 -1.34 1.75
C LYS A 55 -14.40 0.16 1.73
N LEU A 56 -15.62 0.58 2.10
CA LEU A 56 -15.97 1.99 2.15
C LEU A 56 -15.29 2.67 3.35
N VAL A 57 -14.66 3.80 3.09
CA VAL A 57 -14.08 4.68 4.10
C VAL A 57 -15.03 5.87 4.27
N ILE A 58 -15.72 5.97 5.39
CA ILE A 58 -16.53 7.15 5.73
C ILE A 58 -15.73 7.93 6.78
N PRO A 59 -14.99 8.99 6.40
CA PRO A 59 -14.14 9.71 7.35
C PRO A 59 -14.96 10.22 8.53
N GLY A 60 -14.42 10.07 9.74
CA GLY A 60 -15.08 10.48 10.98
C GLY A 60 -16.09 9.45 11.52
N GLU A 61 -16.45 8.45 10.72
CA GLU A 61 -17.39 7.39 11.12
C GLU A 61 -16.70 6.02 11.18
N ARG A 62 -16.19 5.53 10.05
CA ARG A 62 -15.69 4.16 9.92
C ARG A 62 -14.78 3.92 8.71
N VAL A 63 -13.99 2.85 8.79
CA VAL A 63 -13.22 2.25 7.70
C VAL A 63 -13.66 0.79 7.60
N GLY A 64 -14.54 0.49 6.65
CA GLY A 64 -15.23 -0.81 6.62
C GLY A 64 -15.92 -1.07 7.96
N PRO A 65 -15.67 -2.21 8.64
CA PRO A 65 -16.20 -2.50 9.98
C PRO A 65 -15.46 -1.77 11.12
N VAL A 66 -14.32 -1.10 10.86
CA VAL A 66 -13.51 -0.45 11.89
C VAL A 66 -14.06 0.93 12.22
N THR A 67 -14.25 1.22 13.51
CA THR A 67 -14.75 2.50 14.04
C THR A 67 -13.79 3.03 15.12
N ALA A 68 -14.03 4.23 15.64
CA ALA A 68 -13.28 4.80 16.76
C ALA A 68 -13.35 3.97 18.07
N GLN A 69 -14.18 2.93 18.15
CA GLN A 69 -14.28 2.03 19.31
C GLN A 69 -13.73 0.63 19.05
N THR A 70 -13.21 0.37 17.86
CA THR A 70 -12.70 -0.96 17.48
C THR A 70 -11.38 -1.24 18.18
N SER A 71 -11.32 -2.32 18.95
CA SER A 71 -10.08 -2.83 19.55
C SER A 71 -9.32 -3.75 18.59
N ARG A 72 -8.08 -4.12 18.93
CA ARG A 72 -7.39 -5.21 18.22
C ARG A 72 -8.26 -6.47 18.20
N ALA A 73 -8.80 -6.89 19.34
CA ALA A 73 -9.57 -8.14 19.43
C ALA A 73 -10.78 -8.15 18.46
N ASP A 74 -11.36 -6.98 18.20
CA ASP A 74 -12.39 -6.81 17.19
C ASP A 74 -11.83 -7.00 15.77
N LEU A 75 -10.65 -6.46 15.44
CA LEU A 75 -9.98 -6.73 14.16
C LEU A 75 -9.78 -8.23 13.93
N ALA A 76 -9.36 -8.97 14.97
CA ALA A 76 -9.20 -10.43 14.89
C ALA A 76 -10.52 -11.14 14.63
N SER A 77 -11.61 -10.61 15.17
CA SER A 77 -12.97 -11.12 14.93
C SER A 77 -13.48 -10.81 13.52
N PHE A 78 -13.11 -9.65 12.96
CA PHE A 78 -13.53 -9.23 11.61
C PHE A 78 -12.74 -9.94 10.51
N TYR A 79 -11.42 -10.00 10.65
CA TYR A 79 -10.50 -10.40 9.58
C TYR A 79 -9.77 -11.71 9.83
N GLY A 80 -9.84 -12.25 11.05
CA GLY A 80 -9.10 -13.43 11.49
C GLY A 80 -7.67 -13.11 11.91
N GLU A 81 -7.17 -13.77 12.95
CA GLU A 81 -5.84 -13.50 13.52
C GLU A 81 -4.71 -13.66 12.49
N THR A 82 -4.85 -14.57 11.53
CA THR A 82 -3.84 -14.81 10.49
C THR A 82 -3.66 -13.64 9.51
N ALA A 83 -4.66 -12.76 9.40
CA ALA A 83 -4.59 -11.56 8.58
C ALA A 83 -3.88 -10.40 9.29
N LEU A 84 -3.53 -10.55 10.57
CA LEU A 84 -3.07 -9.45 11.39
C LEU A 84 -1.58 -9.56 11.74
N SER A 85 -0.89 -8.42 11.72
CA SER A 85 0.52 -8.32 12.11
C SER A 85 0.76 -7.08 12.96
N ASP A 86 1.10 -7.28 14.23
CA ASP A 86 1.43 -6.18 15.13
C ASP A 86 2.89 -5.78 14.95
N ARG A 87 3.10 -4.50 14.67
CA ARG A 87 4.41 -3.93 14.40
C ARG A 87 4.37 -2.40 14.49
N PRO A 88 5.53 -1.74 14.69
CA PRO A 88 5.61 -0.30 14.56
C PRO A 88 5.18 0.16 13.15
N ILE A 89 4.36 1.22 13.08
CA ILE A 89 3.87 1.83 11.84
C ILE A 89 4.51 3.22 11.69
N SER A 90 5.04 3.52 10.50
CA SER A 90 5.71 4.79 10.21
C SER A 90 4.73 5.95 10.10
N LEU A 91 5.04 7.07 10.77
CA LEU A 91 4.24 8.29 10.74
C LEU A 91 4.91 9.46 10.02
N GLY A 92 6.09 9.24 9.44
CA GLY A 92 6.95 10.31 8.92
C GLY A 92 7.95 10.80 9.97
N GLU A 93 8.90 11.61 9.52
CA GLU A 93 10.01 12.19 10.27
C GLU A 93 10.87 11.15 10.98
N GLY A 94 10.94 9.94 10.41
CA GLY A 94 11.65 8.80 11.02
C GLY A 94 11.02 8.26 12.30
N THR A 95 9.76 8.63 12.59
CA THR A 95 9.03 8.17 13.78
C THR A 95 8.09 7.01 13.47
N THR A 96 7.84 6.19 14.49
CA THR A 96 6.91 5.05 14.40
C THR A 96 6.07 4.96 15.66
N GLU A 97 4.85 4.44 15.53
CA GLU A 97 3.93 4.19 16.65
C GLU A 97 3.46 2.74 16.69
N LEU A 98 2.92 2.32 17.84
CA LEU A 98 2.31 1.00 17.98
C LEU A 98 1.13 0.84 17.00
N GLY A 99 1.16 -0.21 16.20
CA GLY A 99 0.08 -0.47 15.25
C GLY A 99 -0.08 -1.93 14.87
N THR A 100 -1.11 -2.15 14.06
CA THR A 100 -1.52 -3.42 13.51
C THR A 100 -1.71 -3.25 12.02
N VAL A 101 -1.04 -4.07 11.21
CA VAL A 101 -1.38 -4.22 9.80
C VAL A 101 -2.46 -5.28 9.65
N VAL A 102 -3.53 -4.95 8.94
CA VAL A 102 -4.53 -5.88 8.44
C VAL A 102 -4.20 -6.20 6.99
N ASN A 103 -3.98 -7.47 6.67
CA ASN A 103 -3.65 -7.94 5.32
C ASN A 103 -4.60 -9.08 4.92
N VAL A 104 -5.69 -8.69 4.27
CA VAL A 104 -6.72 -9.61 3.74
C VAL A 104 -6.66 -9.74 2.21
N GLY A 105 -5.63 -9.18 1.59
CA GLY A 105 -5.44 -9.14 0.14
C GLY A 105 -4.43 -8.06 -0.26
N THR A 106 -3.83 -8.20 -1.44
CA THR A 106 -2.75 -7.31 -1.93
C THR A 106 -3.19 -5.88 -2.23
N ASP A 107 -4.49 -5.66 -2.39
CA ASP A 107 -5.14 -4.39 -2.66
C ASP A 107 -6.03 -3.93 -1.50
N GLN A 108 -6.06 -4.70 -0.42
CA GLN A 108 -7.02 -4.56 0.69
C GLN A 108 -6.34 -4.35 2.04
N GLN A 109 -5.02 -4.21 2.07
CA GLN A 109 -4.34 -3.91 3.32
C GLN A 109 -4.71 -2.53 3.87
N PHE A 110 -4.55 -2.37 5.17
CA PHE A 110 -4.45 -1.08 5.85
C PHE A 110 -3.72 -1.26 7.17
N ALA A 111 -3.24 -0.17 7.76
CA ALA A 111 -2.60 -0.15 9.06
C ALA A 111 -3.41 0.68 10.05
N VAL A 112 -3.72 0.08 11.20
CA VAL A 112 -4.30 0.76 12.36
C VAL A 112 -3.18 1.21 13.27
N VAL A 113 -3.15 2.50 13.61
CA VAL A 113 -2.28 3.04 14.65
C VAL A 113 -3.11 3.22 15.90
N TRP A 114 -2.64 2.67 17.02
CA TRP A 114 -3.41 2.62 18.26
C TRP A 114 -3.23 3.91 19.07
N ALA A 115 -4.27 4.28 19.82
CA ALA A 115 -4.20 5.43 20.72
C ALA A 115 -3.63 5.09 22.11
N ASP A 116 -3.47 3.81 22.40
CA ASP A 116 -2.99 3.28 23.68
C ASP A 116 -2.31 1.91 23.51
N ASP A 117 -1.46 1.57 24.48
CA ASP A 117 -0.73 0.29 24.51
C ASP A 117 -1.65 -0.94 24.66
N ALA A 118 -2.88 -0.74 25.16
CA ALA A 118 -3.87 -1.81 25.26
C ALA A 118 -4.57 -2.08 23.93
N GLN A 119 -4.28 -1.30 22.88
CA GLN A 119 -4.87 -1.40 21.54
C GLN A 119 -6.41 -1.38 21.60
N SER A 120 -6.94 -0.54 22.49
CA SER A 120 -8.36 -0.51 22.82
C SER A 120 -9.19 0.34 21.86
N ARG A 121 -8.55 1.30 21.19
CA ARG A 121 -9.18 2.16 20.19
C ARG A 121 -8.17 2.66 19.15
N PRO A 122 -8.57 2.85 17.89
CA PRO A 122 -7.71 3.42 16.87
C PRO A 122 -7.47 4.90 17.15
N ARG A 123 -6.28 5.39 16.82
CA ARG A 123 -5.98 6.82 16.70
C ARG A 123 -6.15 7.27 15.25
N LEU A 124 -5.57 6.52 14.32
CA LEU A 124 -5.72 6.74 12.88
C LEU A 124 -5.57 5.43 12.10
N ILE A 125 -5.99 5.45 10.85
CA ILE A 125 -5.79 4.38 9.87
C ILE A 125 -5.08 4.95 8.64
N LYS A 126 -4.10 4.22 8.13
CA LYS A 126 -3.30 4.60 6.95
C LYS A 126 -2.82 3.38 6.17
N ASP A 127 -1.90 3.56 5.24
CA ASP A 127 -1.29 2.49 4.41
C ASP A 127 -2.34 1.64 3.67
N PHE A 128 -3.41 2.29 3.20
CA PHE A 128 -4.49 1.63 2.47
C PHE A 128 -4.00 1.01 1.15
N GLY A 129 -4.52 -0.17 0.84
CA GLY A 129 -4.54 -0.70 -0.51
C GLY A 129 -5.56 0.01 -1.39
N GLN A 130 -5.47 -0.20 -2.70
CA GLN A 130 -6.26 0.51 -3.72
C GLN A 130 -7.76 0.20 -3.69
N ALA A 131 -8.18 -0.86 -3.01
CA ALA A 131 -9.59 -1.23 -2.93
C ALA A 131 -10.41 -0.35 -1.97
N TRP A 132 -9.75 0.45 -1.12
CA TRP A 132 -10.40 1.32 -0.14
C TRP A 132 -10.64 2.71 -0.72
N GLN A 133 -11.89 3.18 -0.62
CA GLN A 133 -12.31 4.47 -1.19
C GLN A 133 -13.34 5.17 -0.31
N THR A 134 -13.38 6.50 -0.39
CA THR A 134 -14.46 7.32 0.18
C THR A 134 -15.76 7.16 -0.61
N PRO A 135 -16.93 7.61 -0.10
CA PRO A 135 -18.18 7.62 -0.87
C PRO A 135 -18.09 8.37 -2.19
N GLU A 136 -17.19 9.35 -2.27
CA GLU A 136 -16.91 10.15 -3.46
C GLU A 136 -15.96 9.45 -4.45
N GLY A 137 -15.44 8.27 -4.11
CA GLY A 137 -14.55 7.47 -4.95
C GLY A 137 -13.05 7.74 -4.75
N LEU A 138 -12.67 8.65 -3.84
CA LEU A 138 -11.27 8.98 -3.60
C LEU A 138 -10.59 7.90 -2.75
N GLY A 139 -9.39 7.48 -3.17
CA GLY A 139 -8.58 6.48 -2.49
C GLY A 139 -7.20 6.39 -3.11
N VAL A 140 -6.36 5.47 -2.63
CA VAL A 140 -5.01 5.29 -3.19
C VAL A 140 -5.10 4.91 -4.68
N GLY A 141 -4.41 5.67 -5.51
CA GLY A 141 -4.41 5.55 -6.97
C GLY A 141 -5.38 6.47 -7.69
N ALA A 142 -6.25 7.21 -6.98
CA ALA A 142 -7.17 8.16 -7.61
C ALA A 142 -6.37 9.21 -8.43
N PRO A 143 -6.69 9.39 -9.73
CA PRO A 143 -5.96 10.30 -10.61
C PRO A 143 -6.28 11.76 -10.31
N TYR A 144 -5.34 12.66 -10.64
CA TYR A 144 -5.47 14.10 -10.39
C TYR A 144 -6.81 14.69 -10.84
N ALA A 145 -7.22 14.35 -12.06
CA ALA A 145 -8.45 14.86 -12.65
C ALA A 145 -9.71 14.42 -11.89
N GLU A 146 -9.70 13.24 -11.27
CA GLU A 146 -10.82 12.77 -10.43
C GLU A 146 -10.83 13.53 -9.10
N VAL A 147 -9.66 13.73 -8.49
CA VAL A 147 -9.52 14.55 -7.28
C VAL A 147 -10.04 15.98 -7.53
N GLN A 148 -9.65 16.61 -8.64
CA GLN A 148 -10.16 17.94 -9.03
C GLN A 148 -11.67 17.93 -9.28
N ALA A 149 -12.21 16.88 -9.91
CA ALA A 149 -13.64 16.78 -10.17
C ALA A 149 -14.46 16.65 -8.87
N VAL A 150 -13.92 15.99 -7.85
CA VAL A 150 -14.57 15.83 -6.54
C VAL A 150 -14.41 17.08 -5.68
N LEU A 151 -13.19 17.60 -5.55
CA LEU A 151 -12.87 18.68 -4.61
C LEU A 151 -13.20 20.08 -5.15
N GLY A 152 -13.15 20.26 -6.48
CA GLY A 152 -13.10 21.57 -7.12
C GLY A 152 -11.69 22.15 -7.15
N ASP A 153 -11.58 23.47 -7.01
CA ASP A 153 -10.29 24.11 -6.76
C ASP A 153 -9.82 23.77 -5.35
N PHE A 154 -8.54 23.46 -5.18
CA PHE A 154 -7.94 23.13 -3.89
C PHE A 154 -6.48 23.54 -3.87
N ASP A 155 -5.92 23.61 -2.68
CA ASP A 155 -4.50 23.84 -2.45
C ASP A 155 -3.84 22.55 -1.95
N LEU A 156 -2.54 22.40 -2.21
CA LEU A 156 -1.73 21.32 -1.66
C LEU A 156 -0.33 21.79 -1.28
N TYR A 157 0.28 21.12 -0.32
CA TYR A 157 1.69 21.30 -0.03
C TYR A 157 2.55 20.69 -1.14
N GLY A 158 3.72 21.28 -1.40
CA GLY A 158 4.71 20.79 -2.36
C GLY A 158 5.25 19.39 -2.04
N PHE A 159 6.07 18.85 -2.94
CA PHE A 159 6.58 17.47 -2.89
C PHE A 159 7.96 17.33 -2.22
N ALA A 160 8.44 16.09 -2.13
CA ALA A 160 9.79 15.70 -1.70
C ALA A 160 10.10 15.86 -0.20
N TRP A 161 9.09 15.72 0.65
CA TRP A 161 9.21 15.59 2.10
C TRP A 161 8.11 14.65 2.62
N ASP A 162 8.18 14.25 3.89
CA ASP A 162 7.38 13.13 4.41
C ASP A 162 5.85 13.37 4.39
N TYR A 163 5.43 14.64 4.33
CA TYR A 163 4.04 15.04 4.21
C TYR A 163 3.74 15.79 2.91
N GLY A 164 4.63 15.70 1.94
CA GLY A 164 4.48 16.38 0.67
C GLY A 164 3.26 15.93 -0.12
N GLY A 165 2.70 16.83 -0.91
CA GLY A 165 1.49 16.60 -1.68
C GLY A 165 0.20 16.53 -0.85
N THR A 166 0.24 16.82 0.46
CA THR A 166 -0.96 16.87 1.31
C THR A 166 -1.93 17.93 0.79
N ILE A 167 -3.14 17.51 0.47
CA ILE A 167 -4.24 18.40 0.07
C ILE A 167 -4.76 19.16 1.31
N VAL A 168 -5.05 20.44 1.13
CA VAL A 168 -5.76 21.29 2.10
C VAL A 168 -7.26 21.18 1.83
N LEU A 169 -8.04 20.68 2.79
CA LEU A 169 -9.47 20.41 2.60
C LEU A 169 -10.39 21.57 2.97
N GLU A 170 -9.95 22.51 3.83
CA GLU A 170 -10.76 23.57 4.47
C GLU A 170 -11.74 24.30 3.53
N ASP A 171 -11.35 24.57 2.28
CA ASP A 171 -12.16 25.30 1.30
C ASP A 171 -12.70 24.44 0.13
N THR A 172 -12.67 23.11 0.27
CA THR A 172 -13.07 22.16 -0.78
C THR A 172 -14.48 21.62 -0.58
N ALA A 173 -14.99 20.86 -1.56
CA ALA A 173 -16.25 20.11 -1.41
C ALA A 173 -16.23 19.07 -0.28
N LEU A 174 -15.06 18.74 0.28
CA LEU A 174 -14.87 17.81 1.39
C LEU A 174 -14.37 18.50 2.68
N ALA A 175 -14.57 19.81 2.81
CA ALA A 175 -14.18 20.58 4.00
C ALA A 175 -14.72 20.01 5.33
N GLN A 176 -15.85 19.30 5.32
CA GLN A 176 -16.37 18.62 6.51
C GLN A 176 -15.46 17.51 7.05
N TYR A 177 -14.50 17.04 6.25
CA TYR A 177 -13.51 16.03 6.64
C TYR A 177 -12.13 16.65 6.92
N ASP A 178 -12.04 17.98 7.00
CA ASP A 178 -10.84 18.65 7.48
C ASP A 178 -10.46 18.15 8.88
N ASP A 179 -9.16 18.00 9.15
CA ASP A 179 -8.58 17.32 10.33
C ASP A 179 -8.95 15.82 10.52
N ILE A 180 -9.75 15.24 9.63
CA ILE A 180 -10.19 13.83 9.69
C ILE A 180 -9.58 13.02 8.57
N LEU A 181 -9.58 13.55 7.34
CA LEU A 181 -9.08 12.90 6.14
C LEU A 181 -7.88 13.66 5.62
N TRP A 182 -6.78 12.96 5.37
CA TRP A 182 -5.69 13.48 4.53
C TRP A 182 -5.54 12.63 3.30
N LEU A 183 -5.52 13.30 2.15
CA LEU A 183 -5.15 12.72 0.86
C LEU A 183 -3.83 13.36 0.45
N ARG A 184 -2.87 12.55 0.01
CA ARG A 184 -1.57 13.03 -0.45
C ARG A 184 -1.30 12.61 -1.88
N LEU A 185 -0.87 13.58 -2.66
CA LEU A 185 -0.60 13.42 -4.09
C LEU A 185 0.90 13.23 -4.33
N ALA A 186 1.25 12.40 -5.30
CA ALA A 186 2.62 12.31 -5.80
C ALA A 186 2.62 12.09 -7.31
N PRO A 187 3.53 12.75 -8.06
CA PRO A 187 3.76 12.40 -9.45
C PRO A 187 4.44 11.04 -9.56
N SER A 188 4.19 10.33 -10.66
CA SER A 188 4.91 9.09 -10.96
C SER A 188 6.37 9.38 -11.31
N ASP A 189 7.26 8.39 -11.10
CA ASP A 189 8.67 8.49 -11.51
C ASP A 189 8.84 8.86 -13.00
N ALA A 190 7.93 8.38 -13.84
CA ALA A 190 7.91 8.68 -15.27
C ALA A 190 7.56 10.15 -15.54
N ALA A 191 6.57 10.70 -14.82
CA ALA A 191 6.20 12.11 -14.92
C ALA A 191 7.33 13.02 -14.40
N ILE A 192 7.96 12.67 -13.28
CA ILE A 192 9.13 13.38 -12.74
C ILE A 192 10.27 13.39 -13.77
N ALA A 193 10.59 12.24 -14.37
CA ALA A 193 11.65 12.14 -15.36
C ALA A 193 11.36 12.93 -16.64
N ALA A 194 10.09 13.00 -17.05
CA ALA A 194 9.65 13.74 -18.23
C ALA A 194 9.56 15.26 -18.00
N HIS A 195 9.28 15.68 -16.76
CA HIS A 195 8.97 17.06 -16.39
C HIS A 195 9.77 17.52 -15.16
N LEU A 196 11.08 17.30 -15.17
CA LEU A 196 11.94 17.58 -14.02
C LEU A 196 11.84 19.02 -13.51
N GLU A 197 11.84 20.01 -14.40
CA GLU A 197 11.73 21.42 -14.02
C GLU A 197 10.40 21.73 -13.31
N ALA A 198 9.29 21.10 -13.74
CA ALA A 198 7.99 21.25 -13.09
C ALA A 198 7.97 20.60 -11.69
N TYR A 199 8.61 19.42 -11.56
CA TYR A 199 8.77 18.78 -10.26
C TYR A 199 9.61 19.62 -9.30
N GLU A 200 10.78 20.10 -9.74
CA GLU A 200 11.66 20.97 -8.93
C GLU A 200 10.96 22.26 -8.50
N ALA A 201 10.11 22.84 -9.36
CA ALA A 201 9.34 24.03 -9.06
C ALA A 201 8.21 23.81 -8.03
N THR A 202 7.83 22.57 -7.77
CA THR A 202 6.76 22.19 -6.83
C THR A 202 7.28 21.42 -5.62
N MET A 203 8.59 21.41 -5.39
CA MET A 203 9.21 20.82 -4.20
C MET A 203 9.17 21.76 -3.00
N GLY A 204 9.14 21.19 -1.79
CA GLY A 204 9.17 21.92 -0.53
C GLY A 204 7.82 21.96 0.18
N ASP A 205 7.77 22.74 1.25
CA ASP A 205 6.62 22.89 2.14
C ASP A 205 5.75 24.12 1.82
N GLU A 206 5.96 24.75 0.66
CA GLU A 206 5.08 25.79 0.15
C GLU A 206 3.73 25.22 -0.31
N ILE A 207 2.73 26.10 -0.38
CA ILE A 207 1.38 25.77 -0.83
C ILE A 207 1.23 26.16 -2.31
N PHE A 208 0.70 25.23 -3.10
CA PHE A 208 0.43 25.38 -4.52
C PHE A 208 -1.05 25.16 -4.80
N ALA A 209 -1.63 26.04 -5.63
CA ALA A 209 -2.99 25.86 -6.12
C ALA A 209 -3.06 24.69 -7.10
N SER A 210 -4.15 23.91 -7.08
CA SER A 210 -4.33 22.76 -7.98
C SER A 210 -4.36 23.15 -9.46
N SER A 211 -4.60 24.43 -9.77
CA SER A 211 -4.50 25.00 -11.11
C SER A 211 -3.07 25.32 -11.58
N ASP A 212 -2.05 25.10 -10.74
CA ASP A 212 -0.66 25.38 -11.11
C ASP A 212 -0.26 24.57 -12.37
N PRO A 213 0.32 25.22 -13.39
CA PRO A 213 0.66 24.53 -14.64
C PRO A 213 1.69 23.41 -14.45
N ASN A 214 2.55 23.49 -13.43
CA ASN A 214 3.50 22.44 -13.09
C ASN A 214 2.78 21.19 -12.58
N LEU A 215 1.78 21.35 -11.71
CA LEU A 215 0.96 20.23 -11.23
C LEU A 215 0.13 19.61 -12.35
N THR A 216 -0.34 20.44 -13.29
CA THR A 216 -1.09 19.98 -14.45
C THR A 216 -0.27 19.07 -15.35
N VAL A 217 1.02 19.37 -15.59
CA VAL A 217 1.88 18.50 -16.43
C VAL A 217 2.41 17.27 -15.66
N LEU A 218 2.46 17.35 -14.33
CA LEU A 218 2.88 16.25 -13.48
C LEU A 218 1.79 15.20 -13.27
N GLU A 219 0.52 15.57 -13.41
CA GLU A 219 -0.66 14.72 -13.27
C GLU A 219 -0.57 13.77 -12.05
N PRO A 220 -0.36 14.29 -10.83
CA PRO A 220 -0.09 13.45 -9.68
C PRO A 220 -1.32 12.62 -9.26
N SER A 221 -1.12 11.48 -8.63
CA SER A 221 -2.21 10.65 -8.10
C SER A 221 -2.11 10.52 -6.59
N VAL A 222 -3.23 10.14 -5.96
CA VAL A 222 -3.25 9.87 -4.52
C VAL A 222 -2.32 8.69 -4.21
N TYR A 223 -1.25 8.92 -3.48
CA TYR A 223 -0.34 7.85 -3.03
C TYR A 223 -0.62 7.42 -1.59
N GLU A 224 -1.21 8.29 -0.77
CA GLU A 224 -1.54 8.01 0.62
C GLU A 224 -2.91 8.60 0.98
N MET A 225 -3.68 7.81 1.71
CA MET A 225 -4.90 8.23 2.40
C MET A 225 -4.71 7.96 3.89
N VAL A 226 -5.12 8.89 4.74
CA VAL A 226 -5.06 8.76 6.20
C VAL A 226 -6.41 9.20 6.77
N VAL A 227 -6.94 8.43 7.71
CA VAL A 227 -8.18 8.74 8.43
C VAL A 227 -7.89 8.81 9.92
N SER A 228 -8.12 9.96 10.55
CA SER A 228 -8.04 10.13 12.00
C SER A 228 -9.37 9.79 12.68
N PHE A 229 -9.27 9.20 13.86
CA PHE A 229 -10.35 9.11 14.84
C PHE A 229 -10.08 10.00 16.07
N ASP A 230 -8.93 10.66 16.11
CA ASP A 230 -8.50 11.55 17.19
C ASP A 230 -8.92 12.99 16.88
N VAL A 231 -10.23 13.18 16.71
CA VAL A 231 -10.82 14.52 16.62
C VAL A 231 -11.24 15.01 18.00
N ALA A 232 -10.89 16.25 18.32
CA ALA A 232 -11.42 16.89 19.51
C ALA A 232 -12.96 16.99 19.38
N PRO A 233 -13.73 16.65 20.43
CA PRO A 233 -15.18 16.75 20.41
C PRO A 233 -15.70 18.18 20.34
#